data_AF-A0A3N5QGB7-F1
#
_entry.id   AF-A0A3N5QGB7-F1
#
_cell.length_a   1.000
_cell.length_b   1.000
_cell.length_c   1.000
_cell.angle_alpha   90.00
_cell.angle_beta   90.00
_cell.angle_gamma   90.00
#
_symmetry.space_group_name_H-M   'P 1'
#
loop_
_entity.id
_entity.type
_entity.pdbx_description
1 polymer ?
#
loop_
_entity_poly.entity_id
_entity_poly.type
_entity_poly.pdbx_seq_one_letter_code
_entity_poly.pdbx_strand_id
1 'polypeptide(L)'
;MKRLFSLSVLSVFYFLSCSSVDEDCMCTEEYRFFLVTVVDTLGIPVDSLDVTIRDKDGDELNVVQDPHPFGAGKYTVLNDSFTQMFCSCTTPEKIYFSAS
;
A
#
# COMPACT_ATOMS: atom_id res chain seq x y z
N MET A 1 7.36 0.35 68.72
CA MET A 1 7.82 1.00 67.48
C MET A 1 7.61 0.04 66.32
N LYS A 2 6.51 0.17 65.57
CA LYS A 2 6.26 -0.62 64.34
C LYS A 2 6.79 0.18 63.16
N ARG A 3 7.79 -0.35 62.45
CA ARG A 3 8.35 0.28 61.25
C ARG A 3 7.40 -0.01 60.08
N LEU A 4 6.80 1.03 59.54
CA LEU A 4 6.20 1.04 58.20
C LEU A 4 7.36 0.99 57.18
N PHE A 5 7.33 0.04 56.25
CA PHE A 5 8.16 0.09 55.04
C PHE A 5 7.27 -0.09 53.80
N SER A 6 7.12 1.04 53.11
CA SER A 6 6.85 1.29 51.70
C SER A 6 5.88 0.37 50.95
N LEU A 7 4.72 0.96 50.62
CA LEU A 7 3.90 0.60 49.48
C LEU A 7 4.62 0.88 48.15
N SER A 8 4.08 0.22 47.12
CA SER A 8 4.10 0.57 45.69
C SER A 8 5.40 0.41 44.91
N VAL A 9 5.68 -0.82 44.52
CA VAL A 9 6.20 -1.09 43.17
C VAL A 9 5.07 -1.78 42.41
N LEU A 10 4.04 -1.00 42.08
CA LEU A 10 3.08 -1.40 41.05
C LEU A 10 3.83 -1.20 39.73
N SER A 11 4.67 -2.19 39.41
CA SER A 11 5.31 -2.30 38.10
C SER A 11 4.21 -2.29 37.06
N VAL A 12 4.10 -1.15 36.42
CA VAL A 12 3.31 -0.92 35.24
C VAL A 12 3.86 -1.83 34.14
N PHE A 13 3.37 -3.06 34.08
CA PHE A 13 3.48 -3.89 32.90
C PHE A 13 2.54 -3.32 31.85
N TYR A 14 2.98 -2.22 31.22
CA TYR A 14 2.59 -1.94 29.85
C TYR A 14 3.08 -3.13 29.04
N PHE A 15 2.17 -4.08 28.76
CA PHE A 15 2.33 -4.94 27.60
C PHE A 15 2.24 -4.02 26.38
N LEU A 16 3.36 -3.42 26.03
CA LEU A 16 3.65 -2.98 24.66
C LEU A 16 3.54 -4.24 23.82
N SER A 17 2.34 -4.52 23.31
CA SER A 17 2.12 -5.49 22.25
C SER A 17 2.64 -4.84 20.97
N CYS A 18 3.95 -4.65 20.88
CA CYS A 18 4.62 -4.46 19.62
C CYS A 18 4.72 -5.87 19.03
N SER A 19 3.69 -6.25 18.26
CA SER A 19 3.85 -7.27 17.23
C SER A 19 5.09 -6.85 16.44
N SER A 20 6.08 -7.73 16.32
CA SER A 20 7.25 -7.50 15.48
C SER A 20 6.77 -6.95 14.15
N VAL A 21 6.95 -5.64 13.96
CA VAL A 21 6.72 -5.00 12.69
C VAL A 21 7.73 -5.66 11.79
N ASP A 22 7.26 -6.41 10.79
CA ASP A 22 8.10 -6.96 9.75
C ASP A 22 9.05 -5.84 9.31
N GLU A 23 10.35 -6.12 9.37
CA GLU A 23 11.44 -5.15 9.15
C GLU A 23 11.34 -4.46 7.77
N ASP A 24 10.50 -5.00 6.88
CA ASP A 24 10.22 -4.52 5.52
C ASP A 24 8.91 -3.74 5.35
N CYS A 25 8.12 -3.56 6.41
CA CYS A 25 6.86 -2.81 6.29
C CYS A 25 7.13 -1.31 6.38
N MET A 26 7.44 -0.68 5.24
CA MET A 26 7.39 0.78 5.10
C MET A 26 5.93 1.26 5.24
N CYS A 27 5.43 1.33 6.48
CA CYS A 27 4.20 2.04 6.78
C CYS A 27 4.45 3.53 6.57
N THR A 28 4.22 4.04 5.36
CA THR A 28 4.22 5.47 5.11
C THR A 28 2.93 6.06 5.65
N GLU A 29 3.00 7.22 6.33
CA GLU A 29 1.79 7.94 6.79
C GLU A 29 0.94 8.47 5.61
N GLU A 30 1.49 8.39 4.39
CA GLU A 30 0.85 8.81 3.14
C GLU A 30 0.62 7.59 2.25
N TYR A 31 -0.60 7.45 1.71
CA TYR A 31 -0.93 6.44 0.71
C TYR A 31 -0.22 6.76 -0.60
N ARG A 32 0.66 5.87 -1.06
CA ARG A 32 1.44 6.05 -2.29
C ARG A 32 0.88 5.16 -3.40
N PHE A 33 0.80 5.72 -4.60
CA PHE A 33 0.22 5.04 -5.75
C PHE A 33 0.77 5.56 -7.07
N PHE A 34 0.69 4.72 -8.10
CA PHE A 34 0.91 5.07 -9.49
C PHE A 34 -0.40 4.96 -10.24
N LEU A 35 -0.76 6.01 -10.98
CA LEU A 35 -1.96 6.05 -11.79
C LEU A 35 -1.62 6.06 -13.27
N VAL A 36 -2.54 5.52 -14.06
CA VAL A 36 -2.66 5.82 -15.49
C VAL A 36 -4.00 6.46 -15.76
N THR A 37 -4.04 7.35 -16.75
CA THR A 37 -5.28 7.92 -17.27
C THR A 37 -5.56 7.31 -18.63
N VAL A 38 -6.71 6.65 -18.79
CA VAL A 38 -7.18 6.13 -20.07
C VAL A 38 -8.11 7.15 -20.70
N VAL A 39 -7.82 7.53 -21.94
CA VAL A 39 -8.62 8.47 -22.73
C VAL A 39 -8.92 7.88 -24.09
N ASP A 40 -10.04 8.29 -24.69
CA ASP A 40 -10.39 7.94 -26.06
C ASP A 40 -9.57 8.76 -27.09
N THR A 41 -9.84 8.55 -28.38
CA THR A 41 -9.15 9.26 -29.47
C THR A 41 -9.45 10.76 -29.53
N LEU A 42 -10.47 11.22 -28.80
CA LEU A 42 -10.85 12.64 -28.66
C LEU A 42 -10.28 13.25 -27.37
N GLY A 43 -9.56 12.46 -26.55
CA GLY A 43 -8.99 12.90 -25.28
C GLY A 43 -9.99 12.91 -24.13
N ILE A 44 -11.16 12.27 -24.28
CA ILE A 44 -12.16 12.16 -23.23
C ILE A 44 -11.80 10.96 -22.32
N PRO A 45 -11.78 11.13 -20.99
CA PRO A 45 -11.53 10.03 -20.06
C PRO A 45 -12.53 8.89 -20.25
N VAL A 46 -12.04 7.65 -20.26
CA VAL A 46 -12.87 6.46 -20.36
C VAL A 46 -12.96 5.79 -19.01
N ASP A 47 -14.17 5.77 -18.44
CA ASP A 47 -14.48 5.19 -17.14
C ASP A 47 -14.98 3.74 -17.26
N SER A 48 -15.00 3.04 -16.11
CA SER A 48 -15.62 1.72 -15.94
C SER A 48 -15.04 0.60 -16.80
N LEU A 49 -13.81 0.75 -17.30
CA LEU A 49 -13.04 -0.32 -17.92
C LEU A 49 -12.68 -1.42 -16.92
N ASP A 50 -12.67 -2.66 -17.40
CA ASP A 50 -12.08 -3.78 -16.69
C ASP A 50 -10.56 -3.72 -16.85
N VAL A 51 -9.85 -3.48 -15.74
CA VAL A 51 -8.40 -3.32 -15.74
C VAL A 51 -7.71 -4.54 -15.14
N THR A 52 -6.66 -5.00 -15.80
CA THR A 52 -5.78 -6.05 -15.31
C THR A 52 -4.34 -5.54 -15.26
N ILE A 53 -3.69 -5.79 -14.13
CA ILE A 53 -2.27 -5.48 -13.93
C ILE A 53 -1.55 -6.82 -13.77
N ARG A 54 -0.44 -7.00 -14.48
CA ARG A 54 0.41 -8.18 -14.38
C ARG A 54 1.85 -7.81 -14.11
N ASP A 55 2.56 -8.65 -13.38
CA ASP A 55 4.00 -8.51 -13.19
C ASP A 55 4.81 -8.94 -14.41
N LYS A 56 6.13 -8.94 -14.29
CA LYS A 56 7.06 -9.32 -15.35
C LYS A 56 6.91 -10.78 -15.82
N ASP A 57 6.41 -11.66 -14.96
CA ASP A 57 6.26 -13.10 -15.20
C ASP A 57 4.86 -13.44 -15.75
N GLY A 58 3.95 -12.46 -15.70
CA GLY A 58 2.59 -12.55 -16.23
C GLY A 58 1.54 -12.85 -15.17
N ASP A 59 1.94 -12.90 -13.90
CA ASP A 59 1.04 -13.13 -12.78
C ASP A 59 0.21 -11.88 -12.50
N GLU A 60 -1.08 -12.08 -12.24
CA GLU A 60 -2.02 -10.99 -12.03
C GLU A 60 -1.84 -10.39 -10.63
N LEU A 61 -1.69 -9.07 -10.59
CA LEU A 61 -1.62 -8.28 -9.37
C LEU A 61 -3.03 -7.80 -9.01
N ASN A 62 -3.51 -8.22 -7.85
CA ASN A 62 -4.83 -7.81 -7.35
C ASN A 62 -4.78 -6.38 -6.78
N VAL A 63 -4.66 -5.40 -7.68
CA VAL A 63 -4.58 -3.97 -7.33
C VAL A 63 -5.99 -3.43 -7.20
N VAL A 64 -6.33 -2.96 -6.00
CA VAL A 64 -7.64 -2.37 -5.72
C VAL A 64 -7.81 -1.10 -6.55
N GLN A 65 -8.87 -1.08 -7.37
CA GLN A 65 -9.29 0.10 -8.10
C GLN A 65 -10.25 0.91 -7.22
N ASP A 66 -9.79 2.07 -6.72
CA ASP A 66 -10.66 3.00 -6.00
C ASP A 66 -11.09 4.13 -6.96
N PRO A 67 -12.38 4.23 -7.32
CA PRO A 67 -12.88 5.30 -8.19
C PRO A 67 -12.75 6.69 -7.55
N HIS A 68 -12.59 6.77 -6.23
CA HIS A 68 -12.30 8.02 -5.50
C HIS A 68 -10.92 7.89 -4.84
N PRO A 69 -10.05 8.91 -4.81
CA PRO A 69 -10.25 10.32 -5.12
C PRO A 69 -9.77 10.74 -6.51
N PHE A 70 -9.42 9.80 -7.39
CA PHE A 70 -8.59 10.09 -8.55
C PHE A 70 -9.35 10.82 -9.67
N GLY A 71 -10.65 10.58 -9.80
CA GLY A 71 -11.50 11.16 -10.85
C GLY A 71 -11.51 10.32 -12.13
N ALA A 72 -12.25 10.81 -13.13
CA ALA A 72 -12.59 10.04 -14.33
C ALA A 72 -11.37 9.55 -15.13
N GLY A 73 -11.48 8.33 -15.64
CA GLY A 73 -10.52 7.61 -16.46
C GLY A 73 -9.21 7.25 -15.77
N LYS A 74 -9.13 7.38 -14.45
CA LYS A 74 -7.91 7.09 -13.70
C LYS A 74 -7.98 5.72 -13.04
N TYR A 75 -6.89 4.96 -13.21
CA TYR A 75 -6.77 3.60 -12.72
C TYR A 75 -5.46 3.43 -11.96
N THR A 76 -5.52 2.72 -10.83
CA THR A 76 -4.36 2.43 -10.01
C THR A 76 -3.57 1.29 -10.64
N VAL A 77 -2.32 1.54 -11.01
CA VAL A 77 -1.41 0.52 -11.52
C VAL A 77 -0.72 -0.22 -10.38
N LEU A 78 -0.26 0.52 -9.37
CA LEU A 78 0.34 -0.02 -8.15
C LEU A 78 0.04 0.93 -7.00
N ASN A 79 0.01 0.40 -5.78
CA ASN A 79 -0.05 1.16 -4.54
C ASN A 79 0.95 0.62 -3.52
N ASP A 80 1.01 1.23 -2.34
CA ASP A 80 1.87 0.83 -1.23
C ASP A 80 1.69 -0.63 -0.76
N SER A 81 0.60 -1.32 -1.12
CA SER A 81 0.47 -2.76 -0.87
C SER A 81 1.49 -3.60 -1.66
N PHE A 82 2.18 -2.99 -2.63
CA PHE A 82 3.22 -3.60 -3.47
C PHE A 82 4.61 -2.99 -3.18
N THR A 83 4.87 -2.52 -1.96
CA THR A 83 6.16 -1.91 -1.57
C THR A 83 7.39 -2.73 -1.95
N GLN A 84 7.34 -4.06 -1.86
CA GLN A 84 8.46 -4.92 -2.23
C GLN A 84 8.86 -4.77 -3.71
N MET A 85 7.89 -4.51 -4.59
CA MET A 85 8.15 -4.24 -6.02
C MET A 85 8.81 -2.88 -6.23
N PHE A 86 8.57 -1.90 -5.35
CA PHE A 86 9.25 -0.60 -5.35
C PHE A 86 10.64 -0.64 -4.71
N CYS A 87 10.81 -1.48 -3.68
CA CYS A 87 12.01 -1.57 -2.85
C CYS A 87 13.12 -2.45 -3.48
N SER A 88 12.90 -3.01 -4.68
CA SER A 88 13.94 -3.57 -5.54
C SER A 88 14.88 -2.46 -6.04
N CYS A 89 15.75 -1.98 -5.16
CA CYS A 89 16.62 -0.82 -5.36
C CYS A 89 17.70 -0.96 -6.46
N THR A 90 17.64 -1.99 -7.31
CA THR A 90 18.71 -2.26 -8.29
C THR A 90 18.23 -2.45 -9.73
N THR A 91 16.95 -2.77 -9.98
CA THR A 91 16.42 -2.93 -11.34
C THR A 91 14.97 -2.50 -11.44
N PRO A 92 14.60 -1.61 -12.38
CA PRO A 92 13.21 -1.32 -12.68
C PRO A 92 12.47 -2.60 -13.06
N GLU A 93 11.38 -2.92 -12.37
CA GLU A 93 10.50 -4.01 -12.77
C GLU A 93 9.53 -3.57 -13.88
N LYS A 94 9.25 -4.48 -14.80
CA LYS A 94 8.21 -4.28 -15.81
C LYS A 94 6.87 -4.70 -15.23
N ILE A 95 5.86 -3.87 -15.49
CA ILE A 95 4.47 -4.13 -15.20
C ILE A 95 3.70 -4.03 -16.52
N TYR A 96 2.72 -4.90 -16.70
CA TYR A 96 1.82 -4.84 -17.84
C TYR A 96 0.45 -4.37 -17.39
N PHE A 97 -0.09 -3.38 -18.10
CA PHE A 97 -1.42 -2.83 -17.88
C PHE A 97 -2.28 -3.13 -19.10
N SER A 98 -3.49 -3.66 -18.87
CA SER A 98 -4.52 -3.80 -19.89
C SER A 98 -5.85 -3.28 -19.37
N ALA A 99 -6.62 -2.65 -20.26
CA ALA A 99 -7.97 -2.16 -19.97
C ALA A 99 -8.89 -2.52 -21.15
N SER A 100 -10.09 -3.01 -20.87
CA SER A 100 -11.08 -3.45 -21.86
C SER A 100 -12.50 -3.07 -21.52
#